data_AF-A0AAD9IV72-F1
#
_entry.id   AF-A0AAD9IV72-F1
#
_cell.length_a   1.000
_cell.length_b   1.000
_cell.length_c   1.000
_cell.angle_alpha   90.00
_cell.angle_beta   90.00
_cell.angle_gamma   90.00
#
_symmetry.space_group_name_H-M   'P 1'
#
loop_
_entity.id
_entity.type
_entity.pdbx_description
1 polymer ?
#
loop_
_entity_poly.entity_id
_entity_poly.type
_entity_poly.pdbx_seq_one_letter_code
_entity_poly.pdbx_strand_id
1 'polypeptide(L)'
;MTEYHQKITIDGTPAYLWDYDGWQMIPGNMDQQEPRYILAHSLKALLSQFRMKRNNGTPNEFHQSVVIAIQQMRRCLLNRTLRSCVYDSEVNPEEYQPVNGIGSVFLRASIYYVYIADWLEVFPRDQFLIIRAEDYFNNRSGILADVYEFLGLQHVDPELFRINNKSVVNRGIRSNMVMLRKTRIMLTDFFKPFNIKLAELLRDKKFMWNARV
;
A
#
# COMPACT_ATOMS: atom_id res chain seq x y z
N MET A 1 -10.52 32.37 -17.73
CA MET A 1 -10.58 31.09 -18.47
C MET A 1 -9.54 30.19 -17.83
N THR A 2 -9.95 29.14 -17.12
CA THR A 2 -9.03 28.13 -16.57
C THR A 2 -8.47 27.31 -17.74
N GLU A 3 -7.14 27.25 -17.83
CA GLU A 3 -6.42 26.52 -18.88
C GLU A 3 -6.29 25.07 -18.42
N TYR A 4 -7.02 24.15 -19.05
CA TYR A 4 -6.99 22.72 -18.70
C TYR A 4 -5.98 21.97 -19.57
N HIS A 5 -5.37 20.93 -19.00
CA HIS A 5 -4.52 20.02 -19.76
C HIS A 5 -5.37 19.17 -20.73
N GLN A 6 -5.05 19.20 -22.02
CA GLN A 6 -5.78 18.42 -23.03
C GLN A 6 -5.48 16.91 -22.97
N LYS A 7 -4.30 16.54 -22.47
CA LYS A 7 -3.84 15.15 -22.33
C LYS A 7 -2.93 15.04 -21.12
N ILE A 8 -3.02 13.90 -20.44
CA ILE A 8 -2.10 13.51 -19.36
C ILE A 8 -1.61 12.09 -19.62
N THR A 9 -0.36 11.84 -19.25
CA THR A 9 0.22 10.50 -19.24
C THR A 9 0.37 10.06 -17.80
N ILE A 10 -0.10 8.86 -17.48
CA ILE A 10 -0.12 8.32 -16.12
C ILE A 10 0.66 7.01 -16.13
N ASP A 11 1.52 6.82 -15.13
CA ASP A 11 2.11 5.52 -14.78
C ASP A 11 1.43 4.96 -13.53
N GLY A 12 1.28 3.64 -13.47
CA GLY A 12 0.56 2.94 -12.41
C GLY A 12 1.34 1.76 -11.86
N THR A 13 2.33 2.03 -11.01
CA THR A 13 3.19 0.99 -10.41
C THR A 13 2.96 0.91 -8.88
N PRO A 14 2.20 -0.08 -8.38
CA PRO A 14 1.88 -0.19 -6.95
C PRO A 14 3.11 -0.32 -6.04
N ALA A 15 4.17 -0.92 -6.57
CA ALA A 15 5.43 -1.15 -5.87
C ALA A 15 6.13 0.16 -5.48
N TYR A 16 5.82 1.28 -6.15
CA TYR A 16 6.46 2.56 -5.81
C TYR A 16 6.29 2.95 -4.34
N LEU A 17 5.14 2.63 -3.75
CA LEU A 17 4.89 3.01 -2.36
C LEU A 17 5.83 2.27 -1.38
N TRP A 18 6.12 0.99 -1.59
CA TRP A 18 6.65 0.11 -0.55
C TRP A 18 7.83 -0.77 -0.95
N ASP A 19 7.99 -1.10 -2.23
CA ASP A 19 9.04 -2.02 -2.71
C ASP A 19 10.35 -1.26 -2.88
N TYR A 20 11.11 -1.23 -1.79
CA TYR A 20 12.38 -0.53 -1.72
C TYR A 20 13.42 -1.35 -0.96
N ASP A 21 13.39 -2.67 -1.11
CA ASP A 21 14.21 -3.61 -0.35
C ASP A 21 15.69 -3.64 -0.77
N GLY A 22 16.07 -2.91 -1.82
CA GLY A 22 17.46 -2.71 -2.26
C GLY A 22 18.07 -1.38 -1.81
N TRP A 23 17.48 -0.70 -0.83
CA TRP A 23 17.85 0.66 -0.46
C TRP A 23 19.28 0.82 0.03
N GLN A 24 19.87 -0.22 0.61
CA GLN A 24 21.27 -0.24 1.08
C GLN A 24 22.27 -0.14 -0.08
N MET A 25 21.86 -0.48 -1.30
CA MET A 25 22.71 -0.41 -2.51
C MET A 25 22.93 1.02 -3.00
N ILE A 26 22.21 2.00 -2.44
CA ILE A 26 22.32 3.40 -2.84
C ILE A 26 23.47 4.04 -2.07
N PRO A 27 24.43 4.70 -2.73
CA PRO A 27 25.62 5.24 -2.07
C PRO A 27 25.30 6.14 -0.86
N GLY A 28 24.22 6.93 -0.93
CA GLY A 28 23.79 7.80 0.16
C GLY A 28 23.13 7.10 1.36
N ASN A 29 22.90 5.79 1.26
CA ASN A 29 22.30 4.94 2.28
C ASN A 29 23.27 3.89 2.85
N MET A 30 24.49 3.80 2.31
CA MET A 30 25.47 2.81 2.79
C MET A 30 25.71 2.99 4.30
N ASP A 31 25.79 1.86 4.99
CA ASP A 31 25.99 1.74 6.43
C ASP A 31 24.93 2.40 7.33
N GLN A 32 23.79 2.82 6.76
CA GLN A 32 22.67 3.34 7.54
C GLN A 32 21.81 2.20 8.11
N GLN A 33 21.13 2.46 9.23
CA GLN A 33 20.16 1.53 9.82
C GLN A 33 18.73 1.71 9.28
N GLU A 34 18.50 2.80 8.56
CA GLU A 34 17.26 3.18 7.88
C GLU A 34 17.59 3.93 6.57
N PRO A 35 16.72 3.88 5.55
CA PRO A 35 16.96 4.61 4.32
C PRO A 35 16.95 6.13 4.56
N ARG A 36 18.05 6.80 4.21
CA ARG A 36 18.11 8.27 4.15
C ARG A 36 17.45 8.79 2.88
N TYR A 37 17.67 8.08 1.78
CA TYR A 37 17.03 8.32 0.48
C TYR A 37 16.12 7.14 0.18
N ILE A 38 14.88 7.44 -0.23
CA ILE A 38 13.86 6.47 -0.64
C ILE A 38 13.50 6.62 -2.13
N LEU A 39 12.73 5.68 -2.69
CA LEU A 39 12.26 5.76 -4.07
C LEU A 39 11.57 7.10 -4.41
N ALA A 40 10.85 7.71 -3.46
CA ALA A 40 10.28 9.05 -3.65
C ALA A 40 11.36 10.11 -4.03
N HIS A 41 12.57 10.01 -3.48
CA HIS A 41 13.69 10.87 -3.85
C HIS A 41 14.19 10.60 -5.27
N SER A 42 14.20 9.32 -5.68
CA SER A 42 14.61 8.89 -7.02
C SER A 42 13.55 9.13 -8.10
N LEU A 43 12.26 9.12 -7.76
CA LEU A 43 11.15 9.40 -8.69
C LEU A 43 11.13 10.85 -9.19
N LYS A 44 11.91 11.73 -8.55
CA LYS A 44 12.30 13.02 -9.15
C LYS A 44 13.14 12.87 -10.43
N ALA A 45 13.60 11.65 -10.76
CA ALA A 45 14.56 11.37 -11.82
C ALA A 45 14.42 9.98 -12.53
N LEU A 46 13.20 9.53 -12.88
CA LEU A 46 12.88 8.37 -13.79
C LEU A 46 12.54 7.00 -13.14
N LEU A 47 11.91 6.11 -13.95
CA LEU A 47 10.93 5.05 -13.61
C LEU A 47 11.36 3.56 -13.90
N SER A 48 10.47 2.64 -13.47
CA SER A 48 10.17 1.24 -13.91
C SER A 48 10.68 0.10 -12.98
N GLN A 49 10.08 -1.09 -12.75
CA GLN A 49 8.86 -1.86 -13.12
C GLN A 49 8.70 -3.02 -12.07
N PHE A 50 7.49 -3.53 -11.73
CA PHE A 50 7.28 -4.64 -10.75
C PHE A 50 6.18 -5.67 -11.13
N ARG A 51 6.25 -6.91 -10.60
CA ARG A 51 5.28 -8.01 -10.82
C ARG A 51 4.90 -8.74 -9.52
N MET A 52 3.61 -8.77 -9.18
CA MET A 52 3.06 -9.44 -8.00
C MET A 52 2.75 -10.93 -8.25
N LYS A 53 3.17 -11.83 -7.36
CA LYS A 53 2.84 -13.28 -7.39
C LYS A 53 1.64 -13.62 -6.51
N ARG A 54 0.93 -14.70 -6.87
CA ARG A 54 -0.37 -15.12 -6.30
C ARG A 54 -0.20 -16.04 -5.08
N ASN A 55 -1.15 -15.97 -4.16
CA ASN A 55 -1.26 -16.86 -3.00
C ASN A 55 -2.44 -17.83 -3.21
N ASN A 56 -2.16 -19.14 -3.28
CA ASN A 56 -3.14 -20.21 -3.54
C ASN A 56 -3.40 -21.12 -2.31
N GLY A 57 -3.00 -20.69 -1.11
CA GLY A 57 -3.12 -21.50 0.12
C GLY A 57 -4.53 -21.58 0.72
N THR A 58 -4.73 -22.53 1.62
CA THR A 58 -5.91 -22.70 2.47
C THR A 58 -6.00 -21.64 3.58
N PRO A 59 -7.17 -21.43 4.21
CA PRO A 59 -7.29 -20.51 5.34
C PRO A 59 -6.35 -20.80 6.53
N ASN A 60 -6.00 -22.07 6.74
CA ASN A 60 -5.09 -22.48 7.82
C ASN A 60 -3.62 -22.17 7.47
N GLU A 61 -3.21 -22.42 6.23
CA GLU A 61 -1.86 -22.04 5.75
C GLU A 61 -1.71 -20.52 5.80
N PHE A 62 -2.72 -19.77 5.34
CA PHE A 62 -2.72 -18.30 5.46
C PHE A 62 -2.61 -17.85 6.92
N HIS A 63 -3.32 -18.51 7.85
CA HIS A 63 -3.19 -18.21 9.27
C HIS A 63 -1.77 -18.45 9.79
N GLN A 64 -1.12 -19.54 9.39
CA GLN A 64 0.26 -19.83 9.77
C GLN A 64 1.22 -18.75 9.23
N SER A 65 1.08 -18.34 7.96
CA SER A 65 1.86 -17.24 7.39
C SER A 65 1.72 -15.95 8.21
N VAL A 66 0.50 -15.61 8.62
CA VAL A 66 0.22 -14.42 9.42
C VAL A 66 0.89 -14.50 10.79
N VAL A 67 0.81 -15.66 11.45
CA VAL A 67 1.45 -15.88 12.75
C VAL A 67 2.96 -15.70 12.66
N ILE A 68 3.59 -16.33 11.65
CA ILE A 68 5.04 -16.24 11.43
C ILE A 68 5.45 -14.80 11.14
N ALA A 69 4.80 -14.13 10.20
CA ALA A 69 5.12 -12.75 9.82
C ALA A 69 4.99 -11.77 11.01
N ILE A 70 3.92 -11.90 11.81
CA ILE A 70 3.74 -11.05 13.01
C ILE A 70 4.82 -11.35 14.05
N GLN A 71 5.19 -12.60 14.25
CA GLN A 71 6.26 -12.97 15.19
C GLN A 71 7.61 -12.40 14.76
N GLN A 72 7.96 -12.50 13.49
CA GLN A 72 9.22 -11.96 12.97
C GLN A 72 9.25 -10.43 13.10
N MET A 73 8.17 -9.73 12.72
CA MET A 73 8.07 -8.28 12.90
C MET A 73 8.19 -7.88 14.37
N ARG A 74 7.49 -8.58 15.28
CA ARG A 74 7.61 -8.32 16.73
C ARG A 74 9.03 -8.52 17.25
N ARG A 75 9.73 -9.57 16.80
CA ARG A 75 11.14 -9.81 17.18
C ARG A 75 12.04 -8.67 16.72
N CYS A 76 11.86 -8.17 15.49
CA CYS A 76 12.61 -7.02 15.01
C CYS A 76 12.36 -5.77 15.89
N LEU A 77 11.09 -5.50 16.19
CA LEU A 77 10.66 -4.34 16.99
C LEU A 77 11.15 -4.36 18.46
N LEU A 78 11.73 -5.47 18.95
CA LEU A 78 12.33 -5.51 20.29
C LEU A 78 13.61 -4.66 20.36
N ASN A 79 14.37 -4.60 19.28
CA ASN A 79 15.71 -4.01 19.28
C ASN A 79 15.87 -2.88 18.24
N ARG A 80 14.89 -2.69 17.35
CA ARG A 80 14.96 -1.76 16.22
C ARG A 80 13.68 -0.93 16.13
N THR A 81 13.80 0.19 15.43
CA THR A 81 12.66 1.07 15.14
C THR A 81 11.68 0.40 14.17
N LEU A 82 10.45 0.90 14.14
CA LEU A 82 9.44 0.47 13.17
C LEU A 82 9.91 0.65 11.73
N ARG A 83 10.49 1.80 11.42
CA ARG A 83 10.96 2.14 10.07
C ARG A 83 12.10 1.22 9.63
N SER A 84 13.08 0.95 10.50
CA SER A 84 14.15 -0.01 10.24
C SER A 84 13.61 -1.43 9.96
N CYS A 85 12.62 -1.90 10.72
CA CYS A 85 12.03 -3.23 10.51
C CYS A 85 11.18 -3.33 9.23
N VAL A 86 10.49 -2.26 8.84
CA VAL A 86 9.64 -2.25 7.65
C VAL A 86 10.49 -2.28 6.37
N TYR A 87 11.63 -1.59 6.35
CA TYR A 87 12.56 -1.57 5.21
C TYR A 87 13.56 -2.73 5.19
N ASP A 88 13.46 -3.67 6.11
CA ASP A 88 14.34 -4.82 6.15
C ASP A 88 13.65 -6.06 5.54
N SER A 89 14.15 -6.47 4.37
CA SER A 89 13.66 -7.64 3.64
C SER A 89 13.93 -8.97 4.37
N GLU A 90 14.87 -9.00 5.32
CA GLU A 90 15.16 -10.16 6.15
C GLU A 90 14.17 -10.32 7.31
N VAL A 91 13.36 -9.31 7.62
CA VAL A 91 12.33 -9.40 8.67
C VAL A 91 11.18 -10.30 8.24
N ASN A 92 10.92 -10.45 6.94
CA ASN A 92 9.92 -11.39 6.43
C ASN A 92 10.32 -11.90 5.03
N PRO A 93 11.36 -12.74 4.92
CA PRO A 93 11.89 -13.18 3.63
C PRO A 93 10.86 -14.04 2.85
N GLU A 94 9.91 -14.64 3.57
CA GLU A 94 8.79 -15.41 3.01
C GLU A 94 7.79 -14.53 2.24
N GLU A 95 7.88 -13.19 2.36
CA GLU A 95 7.12 -12.23 1.55
C GLU A 95 7.43 -12.38 0.05
N TYR A 96 8.66 -12.73 -0.32
CA TYR A 96 9.07 -12.91 -1.72
C TYR A 96 9.40 -14.36 -2.10
N GLN A 97 9.66 -15.22 -1.11
CA GLN A 97 9.95 -16.64 -1.30
C GLN A 97 8.99 -17.50 -0.48
N PRO A 98 7.79 -17.81 -1.01
CA PRO A 98 6.85 -18.66 -0.29
C PRO A 98 7.45 -20.04 -0.04
N VAL A 99 7.50 -20.47 1.22
CA VAL A 99 7.99 -21.78 1.62
C VAL A 99 6.84 -22.78 1.56
N ASN A 100 7.03 -23.94 0.92
CA ASN A 100 6.07 -25.06 0.93
C ASN A 100 4.63 -24.73 0.46
N GLY A 101 4.44 -23.79 -0.46
CA GLY A 101 3.10 -23.42 -0.96
C GLY A 101 2.27 -22.56 0.01
N ILE A 102 2.84 -22.25 1.18
CA ILE A 102 2.33 -21.27 2.13
C ILE A 102 2.59 -19.90 1.53
N GLY A 103 1.56 -19.23 1.01
CA GLY A 103 1.83 -18.04 0.23
C GLY A 103 2.14 -16.81 1.08
N SER A 104 2.74 -15.83 0.40
CA SER A 104 3.26 -14.59 0.95
C SER A 104 2.19 -13.77 1.66
N VAL A 105 2.53 -13.30 2.87
CA VAL A 105 1.81 -12.23 3.58
C VAL A 105 2.66 -10.98 3.46
N PHE A 106 2.12 -9.97 2.77
CA PHE A 106 2.77 -8.68 2.57
C PHE A 106 2.67 -7.78 3.81
N LEU A 107 3.15 -8.29 4.95
CA LEU A 107 2.93 -7.66 6.27
C LEU A 107 3.63 -6.30 6.34
N ARG A 108 4.88 -6.19 5.86
CA ARG A 108 5.65 -4.94 5.87
C ARG A 108 5.00 -3.90 4.98
N ALA A 109 4.70 -4.27 3.73
CA ALA A 109 4.04 -3.41 2.76
C ALA A 109 2.64 -2.93 3.20
N SER A 110 1.99 -3.66 4.11
CA SER A 110 0.68 -3.31 4.67
C SER A 110 0.75 -2.28 5.81
N ILE A 111 1.94 -1.91 6.30
CA ILE A 111 2.13 -0.85 7.31
C ILE A 111 2.26 0.50 6.59
N TYR A 112 1.14 0.96 6.02
CA TYR A 112 1.13 2.15 5.15
C TYR A 112 1.67 3.42 5.80
N TYR A 113 1.50 3.58 7.11
CA TYR A 113 1.96 4.76 7.85
C TYR A 113 3.44 5.09 7.57
N VAL A 114 4.33 4.09 7.60
CA VAL A 114 5.78 4.32 7.42
C VAL A 114 6.06 4.89 6.04
N TYR A 115 5.53 4.24 5.00
CA TYR A 115 5.76 4.67 3.63
C TYR A 115 5.14 6.03 3.33
N ILE A 116 3.88 6.25 3.74
CA ILE A 116 3.20 7.53 3.50
C ILE A 116 3.91 8.67 4.25
N ALA A 117 4.39 8.44 5.47
CA ALA A 117 5.17 9.43 6.20
C ALA A 117 6.44 9.82 5.44
N ASP A 118 7.26 8.84 5.01
CA ASP A 118 8.48 9.10 4.25
C ASP A 118 8.22 9.82 2.92
N TRP A 119 7.12 9.48 2.23
CA TRP A 119 6.74 10.17 0.99
C TRP A 119 6.34 11.63 1.21
N LEU A 120 5.68 11.93 2.33
CA LEU A 120 5.28 13.29 2.72
C LEU A 120 6.44 14.15 3.22
N GLU A 121 7.57 13.54 3.60
CA GLU A 121 8.81 14.29 3.86
C GLU A 121 9.44 14.82 2.58
N VAL A 122 9.23 14.14 1.46
CA VAL A 122 9.82 14.49 0.15
C VAL A 122 8.91 15.41 -0.66
N PHE A 123 7.61 15.11 -0.68
CA PHE A 123 6.62 15.82 -1.47
C PHE A 123 5.55 16.45 -0.58
N PRO A 124 5.14 17.70 -0.85
CA PRO A 124 4.02 18.35 -0.19
C PRO A 124 2.73 17.51 -0.18
N ARG A 125 1.96 17.61 0.92
CA ARG A 125 0.72 16.84 1.14
C ARG A 125 -0.36 17.09 0.10
N ASP A 126 -0.45 18.31 -0.42
CA ASP A 126 -1.41 18.72 -1.45
C ASP A 126 -1.11 18.09 -2.83
N GLN A 127 0.08 17.50 -3.03
CA GLN A 127 0.41 16.70 -4.22
C GLN A 127 -0.01 15.22 -4.10
N PHE A 128 -0.74 14.84 -3.05
CA PHE A 128 -1.27 13.49 -2.89
C PHE A 128 -2.79 13.48 -2.77
N LEU A 129 -3.43 12.71 -3.66
CA LEU A 129 -4.81 12.27 -3.49
C LEU A 129 -4.81 10.82 -2.98
N ILE A 130 -5.20 10.63 -1.71
CA ILE A 130 -5.23 9.31 -1.08
C ILE A 130 -6.68 8.84 -1.01
N ILE A 131 -6.98 7.78 -1.75
CA ILE A 131 -8.34 7.27 -1.94
C ILE A 131 -8.46 5.91 -1.26
N ARG A 132 -9.46 5.74 -0.41
CA ARG A 132 -9.80 4.42 0.15
C ARG A 132 -10.52 3.58 -0.90
N ALA A 133 -10.13 2.32 -1.03
CA ALA A 133 -10.75 1.40 -1.97
C ALA A 133 -12.26 1.24 -1.69
N GLU A 134 -12.65 1.21 -0.42
CA GLU A 134 -14.04 1.12 0.01
C GLU A 134 -14.86 2.32 -0.47
N ASP A 135 -14.33 3.54 -0.37
CA ASP A 135 -15.00 4.74 -0.83
C ASP A 135 -15.11 4.76 -2.36
N TYR A 136 -14.05 4.35 -3.07
CA TYR A 136 -14.06 4.21 -4.52
C TYR A 136 -15.09 3.19 -5.02
N PHE A 137 -15.20 2.03 -4.35
CA PHE A 137 -16.18 1.02 -4.73
C PHE A 137 -17.61 1.41 -4.38
N ASN A 138 -17.82 2.18 -3.31
CA ASN A 138 -19.14 2.67 -2.89
C ASN A 138 -19.63 3.86 -3.73
N ASN A 139 -18.73 4.79 -4.12
CA ASN A 139 -19.07 5.98 -4.89
C ASN A 139 -18.01 6.28 -5.97
N ARG A 140 -17.97 5.44 -7.01
CA ARG A 140 -16.98 5.57 -8.08
C ARG A 140 -17.07 6.90 -8.82
N SER A 141 -18.27 7.34 -9.19
CA SER A 141 -18.47 8.57 -9.96
C SER A 141 -18.00 9.80 -9.20
N GLY A 142 -18.31 9.91 -7.90
CA GLY A 142 -17.85 11.02 -7.07
C GLY A 142 -16.32 11.03 -6.94
N ILE A 143 -15.72 9.88 -6.63
CA ILE A 143 -14.26 9.78 -6.51
C ILE A 143 -13.54 10.11 -7.84
N LEU A 144 -14.10 9.72 -8.99
CA LEU A 144 -13.52 10.10 -10.28
C LEU A 144 -13.63 11.60 -10.54
N ALA A 145 -14.70 12.26 -10.09
CA ALA A 145 -14.79 13.73 -10.16
C ALA A 145 -13.68 14.39 -9.31
N ASP A 146 -13.46 13.90 -8.08
CA ASP A 146 -12.38 14.39 -7.20
C ASP A 146 -10.99 14.19 -7.85
N VAL A 147 -10.77 13.05 -8.52
CA VAL A 147 -9.52 12.78 -9.26
C VAL A 147 -9.33 13.78 -10.42
N TYR A 148 -10.39 14.09 -11.16
CA TYR A 148 -10.30 15.05 -12.28
C TYR A 148 -9.97 16.46 -11.79
N GLU A 149 -10.61 16.89 -10.70
CA GLU A 149 -10.31 18.17 -10.06
C GLU A 149 -8.86 18.23 -9.58
N PHE A 150 -8.41 17.18 -8.87
CA PHE A 150 -7.03 17.08 -8.37
C PHE A 150 -5.98 17.15 -9.49
N LEU A 151 -6.26 16.53 -10.64
CA LEU A 151 -5.37 16.54 -11.81
C LEU A 151 -5.46 17.84 -12.63
N GLY A 152 -6.30 18.80 -12.25
CA GLY A 152 -6.52 20.04 -13.01
C GLY A 152 -7.12 19.76 -14.40
N LEU A 153 -7.95 18.73 -14.52
CA LEU A 153 -8.65 18.40 -15.76
C LEU A 153 -9.99 19.13 -15.86
N GLN A 154 -10.53 19.21 -17.06
CA GLN A 154 -11.87 19.76 -17.29
C GLN A 154 -12.89 19.00 -16.44
N HIS A 155 -13.77 19.73 -15.76
CA HIS A 155 -14.87 19.14 -15.01
C HIS A 155 -15.73 18.25 -15.91
N VAL A 156 -15.95 17.02 -15.48
CA VAL A 156 -16.79 16.03 -16.17
C VAL A 156 -18.00 15.77 -15.30
N ASP A 157 -19.19 15.81 -15.91
CA ASP A 157 -20.43 15.42 -15.24
C ASP A 157 -20.27 13.99 -14.67
N PRO A 158 -20.46 13.78 -13.35
CA PRO A 158 -20.34 12.47 -12.72
C PRO A 158 -21.20 11.37 -13.37
N GLU A 159 -22.30 11.73 -14.04
CA GLU A 159 -23.14 10.80 -14.78
C GLU A 159 -22.43 10.21 -16.01
N LEU A 160 -21.45 10.91 -16.58
CA LEU A 160 -20.62 10.40 -17.68
C LEU A 160 -19.67 9.28 -17.22
N PHE A 161 -19.29 9.25 -15.94
CA PHE A 161 -18.53 8.12 -15.38
C PHE A 161 -19.35 6.84 -15.22
N ARG A 162 -20.69 6.90 -15.34
CA ARG A 162 -21.54 5.70 -15.33
C ARG A 162 -21.33 4.81 -16.56
N ILE A 163 -20.58 5.27 -17.57
CA ILE A 163 -20.37 4.55 -18.83
C ILE A 163 -19.07 3.74 -18.80
N ASN A 164 -19.18 2.52 -18.25
CA ASN A 164 -18.89 1.27 -18.97
C ASN A 164 -19.08 0.10 -17.99
N ASN A 165 -20.30 -0.44 -17.94
CA ASN A 165 -20.55 -1.83 -17.54
C ASN A 165 -19.93 -2.83 -18.55
N LYS A 166 -18.79 -2.49 -19.18
CA LYS A 166 -17.98 -3.47 -19.87
C LYS A 166 -17.49 -4.45 -18.81
N SER A 167 -17.54 -5.74 -19.15
CA SER A 167 -17.01 -6.79 -18.29
C SER A 167 -15.61 -6.38 -17.82
N VAL A 168 -15.37 -6.46 -16.51
CA VAL A 168 -14.05 -6.20 -15.93
C VAL A 168 -13.07 -7.19 -16.55
N VAL A 169 -12.26 -6.72 -17.50
CA VAL A 169 -11.17 -7.49 -18.12
C VAL A 169 -10.01 -7.56 -17.14
N ASN A 170 -9.25 -8.67 -17.14
CA ASN A 170 -8.13 -8.90 -16.20
C ASN A 170 -8.52 -8.86 -14.72
N ARG A 171 -9.74 -9.31 -14.37
CA ARG A 171 -10.08 -9.55 -12.96
C ARG A 171 -9.11 -10.60 -12.42
N GLY A 172 -8.32 -10.24 -11.41
CA GLY A 172 -7.58 -11.24 -10.63
C GLY A 172 -8.57 -12.29 -10.15
N ILE A 173 -8.23 -13.59 -10.27
CA ILE A 173 -9.06 -14.67 -9.74
C ILE A 173 -9.25 -14.37 -8.26
N ARG A 174 -10.49 -14.05 -7.86
CA ARG A 174 -10.81 -13.88 -6.44
C ARG A 174 -10.63 -15.24 -5.81
N SER A 175 -9.74 -15.34 -4.84
CA SER A 175 -9.68 -16.54 -4.00
C SER A 175 -11.03 -16.68 -3.30
N ASN A 176 -11.64 -17.86 -3.38
CA ASN A 176 -12.82 -18.20 -2.58
C ASN A 176 -12.44 -18.49 -1.11
N MET A 177 -11.17 -18.28 -0.74
CA MET A 177 -10.68 -18.45 0.62
C MET A 177 -11.33 -17.45 1.57
N VAL A 178 -12.06 -17.97 2.55
CA VAL A 178 -12.57 -17.19 3.68
C VAL A 178 -11.54 -17.21 4.80
N MET A 179 -11.03 -16.02 5.17
CA MET A 179 -10.10 -15.87 6.28
C MET A 179 -10.72 -16.34 7.60
N LEU A 180 -9.96 -17.11 8.39
CA LEU A 180 -10.40 -17.51 9.72
C LEU A 180 -10.63 -16.30 10.63
N ARG A 181 -11.68 -16.34 11.45
CA ARG A 181 -12.00 -15.29 12.44
C ARG A 181 -10.82 -14.97 13.34
N LYS A 182 -10.09 -15.99 13.81
CA LYS A 182 -8.88 -15.81 14.66
C LYS A 182 -7.78 -15.02 13.94
N THR A 183 -7.60 -15.25 12.64
CA THR A 183 -6.61 -14.52 11.82
C THR A 183 -7.04 -13.06 11.66
N ARG A 184 -8.33 -12.80 11.41
CA ARG A 184 -8.87 -11.44 11.30
C ARG A 184 -8.66 -10.63 12.57
N ILE A 185 -8.96 -11.21 13.73
CA ILE A 185 -8.75 -10.55 15.03
C ILE A 185 -7.26 -10.23 15.21
N MET A 186 -6.38 -11.21 14.97
CA MET A 186 -4.93 -11.04 15.13
C MET A 186 -4.37 -9.93 14.23
N LEU A 187 -4.78 -9.87 12.95
CA LEU A 187 -4.38 -8.80 12.03
C LEU A 187 -4.94 -7.44 12.47
N THR A 188 -6.20 -7.40 12.89
CA THR A 188 -6.84 -6.16 13.37
C THR A 188 -6.09 -5.59 14.56
N ASP A 189 -5.77 -6.43 15.54
CA ASP A 189 -5.03 -6.01 16.75
C ASP A 189 -3.61 -5.57 16.41
N PHE A 190 -2.94 -6.30 15.50
CA PHE A 190 -1.59 -5.99 15.05
C PHE A 190 -1.51 -4.65 14.31
N PHE A 191 -2.43 -4.37 13.38
CA PHE A 191 -2.40 -3.15 12.57
C PHE A 191 -2.97 -1.92 13.28
N LYS A 192 -3.80 -2.10 14.31
CA LYS A 192 -4.43 -1.01 15.06
C LYS A 192 -3.50 0.17 15.40
N PRO A 193 -2.32 -0.03 16.03
CA PRO A 193 -1.43 1.09 16.35
C PRO A 193 -0.93 1.84 15.10
N PHE A 194 -0.71 1.15 13.98
CA PHE A 194 -0.23 1.77 12.74
C PHE A 194 -1.36 2.51 12.01
N ASN A 195 -2.58 1.98 12.05
CA ASN A 195 -3.77 2.60 11.48
C ASN A 195 -4.14 3.89 12.23
N ILE A 196 -3.94 3.94 13.56
CA ILE A 196 -4.10 5.16 14.35
C ILE A 196 -3.12 6.24 13.86
N LYS A 197 -1.82 5.90 13.76
CA LYS A 197 -0.79 6.83 13.26
C LYS A 197 -1.09 7.31 11.83
N LEU A 198 -1.55 6.42 10.96
CA LEU A 198 -1.96 6.77 9.59
C LEU A 198 -3.13 7.76 9.60
N ALA A 199 -4.17 7.48 10.38
CA ALA A 199 -5.34 8.35 10.49
C ALA A 199 -4.97 9.74 11.04
N GLU A 200 -4.05 9.82 11.98
CA GLU A 200 -3.51 11.08 12.50
C GLU A 200 -2.71 11.84 11.44
N LEU A 201 -1.79 11.16 10.75
CA LEU A 201 -0.97 11.72 9.67
C LEU A 201 -1.85 12.30 8.54
N LEU A 202 -2.89 11.56 8.15
CA LEU A 202 -3.82 11.96 7.08
C LEU A 202 -4.94 12.88 7.56
N ARG A 203 -5.07 13.09 8.88
CA ARG A 203 -6.18 13.81 9.52
C ARG A 203 -7.55 13.25 9.12
N ASP A 204 -7.65 11.94 8.94
CA ASP A 204 -8.88 11.25 8.55
C ASP A 204 -9.06 9.94 9.33
N LYS A 205 -10.03 9.95 10.25
CA LYS A 205 -10.36 8.80 11.13
C LYS A 205 -10.85 7.58 10.36
N LYS A 206 -11.25 7.74 9.10
CA LYS A 206 -11.63 6.63 8.22
C LYS A 206 -10.50 5.60 8.02
N PHE A 207 -9.24 6.03 8.13
CA PHE A 207 -8.06 5.15 8.06
C PHE A 207 -7.76 4.40 9.35
N MET A 208 -8.59 4.55 10.39
CA MET A 208 -8.50 3.65 11.55
C MET A 208 -9.06 2.26 11.26
N TRP A 209 -9.91 2.14 10.22
CA TRP A 209 -10.67 0.92 9.88
C TRP A 209 -11.43 0.31 11.08
N ASN A 210 -12.02 1.17 11.92
CA ASN A 210 -12.83 0.74 13.08
C ASN A 210 -14.15 0.07 12.69
N ALA A 211 -14.61 0.23 11.44
CA ALA A 211 -15.78 -0.46 10.93
C ALA A 211 -15.44 -1.95 10.80
N ARG A 212 -16.17 -2.80 11.52
CA ARG A 212 -16.01 -4.26 11.45
C ARG A 212 -16.30 -4.71 10.01
N VAL A 213 -15.26 -5.09 9.27
CA VAL A 213 -15.37 -5.82 8.00
C VAL A 213 -15.47 -7.32 8.28
#